data_AF-A0A369T2U0-F1
#
_entry.id   AF-A0A369T2U0-F1
#
_cell.length_a   1.000
_cell.length_b   1.000
_cell.length_c   1.000
_cell.angle_alpha   90.00
_cell.angle_beta   90.00
_cell.angle_gamma   90.00
#
_symmetry.space_group_name_H-M   'P 1'
#
loop_
_entity.id
_entity.type
_entity.pdbx_description
1 polymer ?
#
loop_
_entity_poly.entity_id
_entity_poly.type
_entity_poly.pdbx_seq_one_letter_code
_entity_poly.pdbx_strand_id
1 'polypeptide(L)' 'MAQQIVVNIDENLIKAIDALVLEGNYKSRSEAIRAALLGFIRSKNAERVRSVYEDFIFQAVSDYRK' A
#
# COMPACT_ATOMS: atom_id res chain seq x y z
N MET A 1 13.31 16.02 13.02
CA MET A 1 12.79 17.07 12.12
C MET A 1 11.68 16.44 11.30
N ALA A 2 10.43 16.87 11.42
CA ALA A 2 9.35 16.36 10.59
C ALA A 2 9.37 17.07 9.23
N GLN A 3 9.43 16.33 8.13
CA GLN A 3 9.36 16.90 6.79
C GLN A 3 7.90 17.20 6.44
N GLN A 4 7.61 18.45 6.09
CA GLN A 4 6.27 18.88 5.69
C GLN A 4 6.19 18.86 4.15
N ILE A 5 5.17 18.19 3.62
CA ILE A 5 4.97 18.00 2.18
C ILE A 5 3.58 18.52 1.86
N VAL A 6 3.47 19.33 0.79
CA VAL A 6 2.19 19.79 0.25
C VAL A 6 1.83 18.89 -0.93
N VAL A 7 0.59 18.39 -0.95
CA VAL A 7 0.11 17.46 -1.97
C VAL A 7 -1.22 17.98 -2.52
N ASN A 8 -1.35 18.02 -3.84
CA ASN A 8 -2.62 18.28 -4.50
C ASN A 8 -3.35 16.95 -4.69
N ILE A 9 -4.60 16.89 -4.23
CA ILE A 9 -5.41 15.68 -4.22
C ILE A 9 -6.81 16.01 -4.71
N ASP A 10 -7.47 15.03 -5.34
CA ASP A 10 -8.85 15.15 -5.80
C ASP A 10 -9.83 15.42 -4.63
N GLU A 11 -10.89 16.17 -4.91
CA GLU A 11 -11.87 16.58 -3.91
C GLU A 11 -12.66 15.38 -3.33
N ASN A 12 -12.89 14.32 -4.11
CA ASN A 12 -13.57 13.14 -3.59
C ASN A 12 -12.66 12.36 -2.65
N LEU A 13 -11.35 12.32 -2.94
CA LEU A 13 -10.38 11.64 -2.10
C LEU A 13 -10.20 12.38 -0.76
N ILE A 14 -10.18 13.72 -0.74
CA ILE A 14 -10.12 14.45 0.53
C ILE A 14 -11.37 14.22 1.38
N LYS A 15 -12.56 14.18 0.77
CA LYS A 15 -13.82 13.87 1.47
C LYS A 15 -13.81 12.47 2.09
N ALA A 16 -13.28 11.47 1.38
CA ALA A 16 -13.14 10.12 1.91
C ALA A 16 -12.17 10.08 3.10
N ILE A 17 -11.03 10.78 3.01
CA ILE A 17 -10.07 10.88 4.12
C ILE A 17 -10.71 11.57 5.33
N ASP A 18 -11.49 12.63 5.09
CA ASP A 18 -12.19 13.36 6.15
C ASP A 18 -13.22 12.49 6.85
N ALA A 19 -14.01 11.70 6.12
CA ALA A 19 -14.96 10.77 6.70
C ALA A 19 -14.26 9.80 7.67
N LEU A 20 -13.12 9.24 7.27
CA LEU A 20 -12.35 8.31 8.11
C LEU A 20 -11.79 8.98 9.38
N VAL A 21 -11.43 10.25 9.31
CA VAL A 21 -10.98 11.02 10.49
C VAL A 21 -12.17 11.34 11.41
N LEU A 22 -13.31 11.73 10.83
CA LEU A 22 -14.53 12.06 11.56
C LEU A 22 -15.13 10.83 12.27
N GLU A 23 -15.06 9.66 11.64
CA GLU A 23 -15.44 8.37 12.22
C GLU A 23 -14.50 7.93 13.36
N GLY A 24 -13.39 8.65 13.59
CA GLY A 24 -12.42 8.35 14.64
C GLY A 24 -11.44 7.23 14.31
N ASN A 25 -11.42 6.74 13.06
CA ASN A 25 -10.49 5.71 12.61
C ASN A 25 -9.04 6.22 12.59
N TYR A 26 -8.85 7.53 12.38
CA TYR A 26 -7.55 8.20 12.40
C TYR A 26 -7.62 9.54 13.12
N LYS A 27 -6.53 9.95 13.79
CA LYS A 27 -6.45 11.22 14.55
C LYS A 27 -6.25 12.43 13.65
N SER A 28 -5.77 12.23 12.43
CA SER A 28 -5.55 13.31 11.46
C SER A 28 -5.52 12.80 10.02
N ARG A 29 -5.74 13.70 9.06
CA ARG A 29 -5.56 13.40 7.63
C ARG A 29 -4.16 12.84 7.32
N SER A 30 -3.14 13.41 7.95
CA SER A 30 -1.75 12.99 7.78
C SER A 30 -1.48 11.56 8.27
N GLU A 31 -2.20 11.11 9.30
CA GLU A 31 -2.12 9.73 9.80
C GLU A 31 -2.83 8.78 8.84
N ALA A 32 -4.05 9.13 8.40
CA ALA A 32 -4.81 8.35 7.42
C ALA A 32 -4.01 8.14 6.12
N ILE A 33 -3.40 9.21 5.59
CA ILE A 33 -2.56 9.16 4.39
C ILE A 33 -1.33 8.27 4.60
N ARG A 34 -0.67 8.37 5.77
CA ARG A 34 0.47 7.50 6.09
C ARG A 34 0.06 6.03 6.17
N ALA A 35 -1.06 5.73 6.80
CA ALA A 35 -1.59 4.37 6.88
C ALA A 35 -1.90 3.80 5.49
N ALA A 36 -2.54 4.59 4.62
CA ALA A 36 -2.82 4.21 3.24
C ALA A 36 -1.54 3.93 2.43
N LEU A 37 -0.53 4.81 2.53
CA LEU A 37 0.76 4.61 1.86
C LEU A 37 1.48 3.36 2.36
N LEU A 38 1.48 3.12 3.67
CA LEU A 38 2.07 1.90 4.23
C LEU A 38 1.33 0.64 3.77
N GLY A 39 -0.01 0.68 3.70
CA GLY A 39 -0.83 -0.40 3.17
C GLY A 39 -0.51 -0.69 1.70
N PHE A 40 -0.40 0.36 0.88
CA PHE A 40 -0.01 0.24 -0.52
C PHE A 40 1.39 -0.36 -0.71
N ILE A 41 2.39 0.09 0.07
CA ILE A 41 3.74 -0.47 0.01
C ILE A 41 3.71 -1.95 0.39
N ARG A 42 2.96 -2.33 1.43
CA ARG A 42 2.81 -3.73 1.84
C ARG A 42 2.16 -4.58 0.74
N SER A 43 1.11 -4.11 0.09
CA SER A 43 0.46 -4.88 -0.99
C SER A 43 1.38 -5.06 -2.19
N LYS A 44 2.11 -4.01 -2.61
CA LYS A 44 3.09 -4.10 -3.70
C LYS A 44 4.26 -5.02 -3.38
N ASN A 45 4.73 -5.03 -2.14
CA ASN A 45 5.75 -5.97 -1.71
C ASN A 45 5.21 -7.41 -1.72
N ALA A 46 3.98 -7.64 -1.26
CA ALA A 46 3.36 -8.95 -1.29
C ALA A 46 3.18 -9.48 -2.74
N GLU A 47 2.73 -8.63 -3.67
CA GLU A 47 2.66 -8.96 -5.11
C GLU A 47 4.03 -9.36 -5.66
N ARG A 48 5.08 -8.61 -5.34
CA ARG A 48 6.44 -8.89 -5.80
C ARG A 48 6.97 -10.21 -5.25
N VAL A 49 6.77 -10.47 -3.96
CA VAL A 49 7.18 -11.72 -3.32
C VAL A 49 6.45 -12.90 -3.95
N ARG A 50 5.13 -12.77 -4.18
CA ARG A 50 4.33 -13.79 -4.85
C ARG A 50 4.88 -14.13 -6.23
N SER A 51 5.18 -13.12 -7.05
CA SER A 51 5.76 -13.31 -8.38
C SER A 51 7.08 -14.09 -8.31
N VAL A 52 7.97 -13.74 -7.38
CA VAL A 52 9.26 -14.43 -7.21
C VAL A 52 9.06 -15.89 -6.80
N TYR A 53 8.10 -16.18 -5.92
CA TYR A 53 7.79 -17.55 -5.53
C TYR A 53 7.18 -18.36 -6.68
N GLU A 54 6.27 -17.76 -7.45
CA GLU A 54 5.67 -18.41 -8.62
C GLU A 54 6.73 -18.76 -9.67
N ASP A 55 7.67 -17.84 -9.93
CA ASP A 55 8.81 -18.07 -10.83
C ASP A 55 9.72 -19.20 -10.32
N PHE A 56 10.05 -19.19 -9.03
CA PHE A 56 10.88 -20.23 -8.42
C PHE A 56 10.22 -21.62 -8.51
N ILE A 57 8.93 -21.71 -8.20
CA ILE A 57 8.18 -22.97 -8.30
C ILE A 57 8.13 -23.45 -9.75
N PHE A 58 7.89 -22.54 -10.70
CA PHE A 58 7.86 -22.87 -12.12
C PHE A 58 9.20 -23.45 -12.60
N GLN A 59 10.32 -22.83 -12.21
CA GLN A 59 11.66 -23.32 -12.53
C GLN A 59 11.91 -24.71 -11.91
N ALA A 60 11.61 -24.88 -10.62
CA ALA A 60 11.81 -26.16 -9.93
C ALA A 60 10.97 -27.31 -10.54
N VAL A 61 9.72 -27.03 -10.92
CA VAL A 61 8.86 -28.02 -11.60
C VAL A 61 9.36 -28.32 -13.02
N SER A 62 9.84 -27.31 -13.74
CA SER A 62 10.44 -27.50 -15.06
C SER A 62 11.70 -28.37 -14.99
N ASP A 63 12.56 -28.16 -14.00
CA ASP A 63 13.77 -28.95 -13.81
C ASP A 63 13.45 -30.39 -13.39
N TYR A 64 12.43 -30.60 -12.54
CA TYR A 64 11.98 -31.95 -12.18
C TYR A 64 11.42 -32.77 -13.35
N ARG A 65 10.87 -32.10 -14.38
CA ARG A 65 10.29 -32.76 -15.56
C ARG A 65 11.32 -33.15 -16.63
N LYS A 66 12.56 -32.66 -16.53
CA LYS A 66 13.67 -32.99 -17.44
C LYS A 66 14.48 -34.16 -16.90
#